data_AF-A0A7C5FXA1-F1
#
_entry.id   AF-A0A7C5FXA1-F1
#
_cell.length_a   1.000
_cell.length_b   1.000
_cell.length_c   1.000
_cell.angle_alpha   90.00
_cell.angle_beta   90.00
_cell.angle_gamma   90.00
#
_symmetry.space_group_name_H-M   'P 1'
#
loop_
_entity.id
_entity.type
_entity.pdbx_description
1 polymer ?
#
loop_
_entity_poly.entity_id
_entity_poly.type
_entity_poly.pdbx_seq_one_letter_code
_entity_poly.pdbx_strand_id
1 'polypeptide(L)' 'MNQEVPAQSSTLIPLEEISRPPGTCFPWEQKVRELPPIQGDAELVRRIWEETDTLAYLYIWQCLLSF' A
#
# COMPACT_ATOMS: atom_id res chain seq x y z
N MET A 1 -27.10 26.69 -30.38
CA MET A 1 -27.37 26.21 -29.02
C MET A 1 -26.49 25.00 -28.77
N ASN A 2 -25.18 25.20 -28.68
CA ASN A 2 -24.20 24.14 -28.47
C ASN A 2 -23.56 24.43 -27.11
N GLN A 3 -23.96 23.68 -26.09
CA GLN A 3 -23.43 23.79 -24.74
C GLN A 3 -22.05 23.12 -24.71
N GLU A 4 -21.02 23.90 -24.42
CA GLU A 4 -19.69 23.40 -24.09
C GLU A 4 -19.79 22.64 -22.75
N VAL A 5 -19.62 21.33 -22.80
CA VAL A 5 -19.48 20.50 -21.60
C VAL A 5 -18.08 20.76 -21.04
N PRO A 6 -17.93 21.27 -19.81
CA PRO A 6 -16.61 21.58 -19.27
C PRO A 6 -15.86 20.27 -19.05
N ALA A 7 -14.67 20.16 -19.66
CA ALA A 7 -13.72 19.08 -19.46
C ALA A 7 -13.48 18.93 -17.96
N GLN A 8 -14.05 17.87 -17.39
CA GLN A 8 -13.92 17.59 -15.97
C GLN A 8 -12.44 17.38 -15.66
N SER A 9 -11.92 18.27 -14.84
CA SER A 9 -10.62 18.21 -14.18
C SER A 9 -10.44 16.81 -13.58
N SER A 10 -9.76 15.94 -14.32
CA SER A 10 -9.23 14.70 -13.79
C SER A 10 -8.18 15.09 -12.77
N THR A 11 -8.59 15.13 -11.50
CA THR A 11 -7.69 15.22 -10.36
C THR A 11 -6.82 13.96 -10.43
N LEU A 12 -5.68 14.07 -11.11
CA LEU A 12 -4.68 13.02 -11.15
C LEU A 12 -4.28 12.79 -9.69
N ILE A 13 -4.69 11.64 -9.15
CA ILE A 13 -4.16 11.13 -7.88
C ILE A 13 -2.64 11.20 -8.06
N PRO A 14 -1.90 11.94 -7.22
CA PRO A 14 -0.45 11.91 -7.27
C PRO A 14 -0.04 10.45 -7.22
N LEU A 15 0.55 9.96 -8.31
CA LEU A 15 1.17 8.64 -8.33
C LEU A 15 2.40 8.81 -7.44
N GLU A 16 2.20 8.71 -6.12
CA GLU A 16 3.29 8.49 -5.18
C GLU A 16 4.15 7.41 -5.82
N GLU A 17 5.38 7.78 -6.20
CA GLU A 17 6.24 6.96 -7.02
C GLU A 17 6.35 5.60 -6.32
N ILE A 18 5.76 4.55 -6.91
CA ILE A 18 5.57 3.24 -6.26
C ILE A 18 6.94 2.54 -6.21
N SER A 19 7.83 3.04 -5.36
CA SER A 19 9.12 2.44 -5.04
C SER A 19 8.94 1.58 -3.79
N ARG A 20 8.17 0.50 -3.94
CA ARG A 20 8.02 -0.53 -2.90
C ARG A 20 8.87 -1.75 -3.26
N PRO A 21 9.53 -2.39 -2.27
CA PRO A 21 10.27 -3.61 -2.52
C PRO A 21 9.32 -4.70 -3.04
N PRO A 22 9.81 -5.59 -3.93
CA PRO A 22 9.02 -6.72 -4.39
C PRO A 22 8.66 -7.64 -3.23
N GLY A 23 7.45 -8.20 -3.24
CA GLY A 23 6.98 -9.08 -2.16
C GLY A 23 6.27 -8.36 -1.01
N THR A 24 6.16 -7.03 -1.05
CA THR A 24 5.50 -6.24 -0.01
C THR A 24 4.29 -5.48 -0.55
N CYS A 25 3.24 -5.38 0.28
CA CYS A 25 2.10 -4.52 0.01
C CYS A 25 2.31 -3.14 0.64
N PHE A 26 2.70 -3.11 1.92
CA PHE A 26 2.92 -1.89 2.71
C PHE A 26 4.26 -1.97 3.49
N PRO A 27 5.29 -1.22 3.05
CA PRO A 27 6.59 -1.19 3.72
C PRO A 27 6.47 -0.72 5.18
N TRP A 28 7.32 -1.27 6.06
CA TRP A 28 7.33 -0.92 7.48
C TRP A 28 7.53 0.59 7.72
N GLU A 29 8.38 1.23 6.92
CA GLU A 29 8.72 2.66 7.02
C GLU A 29 7.50 3.55 6.76
N GLN A 30 6.56 3.09 5.94
CA GLN A 30 5.29 3.77 5.73
C GLN A 30 4.35 3.48 6.89
N LYS A 31 4.26 2.20 7.29
CA LYS A 31 3.27 1.78 8.29
C LYS A 31 3.52 2.39 9.66
N VAL A 32 4.78 2.46 10.10
CA VAL A 32 5.14 2.98 11.42
C VAL A 32 4.76 4.45 11.61
N ARG A 33 4.65 5.24 10.52
CA ARG A 33 4.23 6.64 10.57
C ARG A 33 2.75 6.81 10.91
N GLU A 34 1.93 5.81 10.59
CA GLU A 34 0.49 5.81 10.86
C GLU A 34 0.15 5.24 12.25
N LEU A 35 1.05 4.44 12.81
CA LEU A 35 0.82 3.77 14.09
C LEU A 35 1.07 4.73 15.27
N PRO A 36 0.30 4.61 16.36
CA PRO A 36 0.67 5.26 17.61
C PRO A 36 2.02 4.73 18.10
N PRO A 37 2.69 5.44 19.04
CA PRO A 37 3.96 5.00 19.61
C PRO A 37 3.88 3.54 20.07
N ILE A 38 4.78 2.70 19.55
CA ILE A 38 4.79 1.27 19.88
C ILE A 38 5.18 1.12 21.35
N GLN A 39 4.29 0.48 22.13
CA GLN A 39 4.54 0.15 23.52
C GLN A 39 5.16 -1.26 23.57
N GLY A 40 6.45 -1.34 23.91
CA GLY A 40 7.19 -2.60 24.00
C GLY A 40 8.27 -2.75 22.92
N ASP A 41 8.50 -3.98 22.48
CA ASP A 41 9.56 -4.31 21.52
C ASP A 41 9.13 -3.96 20.08
N ALA A 42 9.64 -2.84 19.57
CA ALA A 42 9.38 -2.38 18.21
C ALA A 42 9.94 -3.31 17.12
N GLU A 43 11.02 -4.04 17.41
CA GLU A 43 11.64 -4.96 16.45
C GLU A 43 10.78 -6.20 16.26
N LEU A 44 10.17 -6.69 17.34
CA LEU A 44 9.20 -7.78 17.25
C LEU A 44 7.98 -7.38 16.40
N VAL A 45 7.45 -6.17 16.61
CA VAL A 45 6.30 -5.69 15.83
C VAL A 45 6.67 -5.55 14.36
N ARG A 46 7.84 -4.98 14.05
CA ARG A 46 8.36 -4.88 12.67
C ARG A 46 8.42 -6.24 12.01
N ARG A 47 9.02 -7.24 12.67
CA ARG A 47 9.19 -8.58 12.11
C ARG A 47 7.84 -9.23 11.80
N ILE A 48 6.90 -9.19 12.75
CA ILE A 48 5.57 -9.79 12.56
C ILE A 48 4.79 -9.05 11.45
N TRP A 49 4.96 -7.73 11.34
CA TRP A 49 4.36 -6.96 10.26
C TRP A 49 4.88 -7.40 8.90
N GLU A 50 6.20 -7.46 8.72
CA GLU A 50 6.85 -7.85 7.45
C GLU A 50 6.50 -9.29 7.03
N GLU A 51 6.46 -10.23 7.99
CA GLU A 51 6.02 -11.60 7.76
C GLU A 51 4.55 -11.65 7.28
N THR A 52 3.67 -10.89 7.93
CA THR A 52 2.24 -10.83 7.58
C THR A 52 2.01 -10.16 6.23
N ASP A 53 2.73 -9.06 5.96
CA ASP A 53 2.64 -8.31 4.70
C ASP A 53 3.06 -9.18 3.50
N THR A 54 4.12 -9.98 3.67
CA THR A 54 4.57 -10.96 2.67
C THR A 54 3.48 -11.99 2.37
N LEU A 55 2.81 -12.52 3.40
CA LEU A 55 1.70 -13.46 3.22
C LEU A 55 0.51 -12.81 2.52
N ALA A 56 0.19 -11.56 2.85
CA ALA A 56 -0.87 -10.81 2.19
C ALA A 56 -0.57 -10.60 0.69
N TYR A 57 0.67 -10.22 0.36
CA TYR A 57 1.13 -10.11 -1.02
C TYR A 57 0.93 -11.41 -1.79
N LEU A 58 1.39 -12.53 -1.24
CA LEU A 58 1.25 -13.85 -1.86
C LEU A 58 -0.22 -14.26 -2.04
N TYR A 59 -1.07 -13.99 -1.05
CA TYR A 59 -2.50 -14.31 -1.12
C TYR A 59 -3.20 -13.57 -2.26
N ILE A 60 -2.91 -12.27 -2.44
CA ILE A 60 -3.47 -11.48 -3.54
C ILE A 60 -3.09 -12.11 -4.88
N TRP A 61 -1.81 -12.45 -5.07
CA TRP A 61 -1.35 -13.07 -6.31
C TRP A 61 -1.93 -14.46 -6.53
N GLN A 62 -2.08 -15.26 -5.48
CA GLN A 62 -2.72 -16.57 -5.56
C GLN A 62 -4.15 -16.44 -6.08
N CYS A 63 -4.93 -15.48 -5.56
CA CYS A 63 -6.28 -15.22 -6.04
C CYS A 63 -6.32 -14.71 -7.50
N LEU A 64 -5.31 -13.93 -7.92
CA LEU A 64 -5.26 -13.30 -9.24
C LEU A 64 -4.63 -14.15 -10.34
N LEU A 65 -3.89 -15.22 -10.01
CA LEU A 65 -3.16 -16.02 -11.00
C LEU A 65 -3.56 -17.50 -11.00
N SER A 66 -4.31 -17.97 -10.00
CA SER A 66 -4.70 -19.38 -9.88
C SER A 66 -6.13 -19.63 -10.36
N PHE A 67 -6.40 -19.27 -11.62
CA PHE A 67 -7.63 -19.60 -12.33
C PHE A 67 -7.34 -20.15 -13.73
#